data_AF-A0A0F9JIJ6-F1
#
_entry.id   AF-A0A0F9JIJ6-F1
#
_cell.length_a   1.000
_cell.length_b   1.000
_cell.length_c   1.000
_cell.angle_alpha   90.00
_cell.angle_beta   90.00
_cell.angle_gamma   90.00
#
_symmetry.space_group_name_H-M   'P 1'
#
loop_
_entity.id
_entity.type
_entity.pdbx_description
1 polymer ?
#
loop_
_entity_poly.entity_id
_entity_poly.type
_entity_poly.pdbx_seq_one_letter_code
_entity_poly.pdbx_strand_id
1 'polypeptide(L)'
;MPNQSQPPKHDYVEAHSSGILRVSKRTDPHNLASAIMRTALDKGRIQVRAAGSEALNIAVKAAIIADGKATERGKTFFFKPTFDVVQGDRGSGEVTIIVLSLSLLPIEKVAPLYEHTETSNKSSSV
;
A
#
# COMPACT_ATOMS: atom_id res chain seq x y z
N MET A 1 -12.09 -23.45 -37.83
CA MET A 1 -11.10 -23.38 -36.72
C MET A 1 -11.68 -22.47 -35.65
N PRO A 2 -11.75 -22.88 -34.37
CA PRO A 2 -12.34 -22.04 -33.34
C PRO A 2 -11.43 -20.84 -33.06
N ASN A 3 -11.99 -19.66 -33.24
CA ASN A 3 -11.41 -18.36 -32.96
C ASN A 3 -11.10 -18.29 -31.45
N GLN A 4 -9.82 -18.32 -31.09
CA GLN A 4 -9.39 -18.07 -29.72
C GLN A 4 -9.57 -16.59 -29.43
N SER A 5 -10.70 -16.26 -28.80
CA SER A 5 -10.96 -14.95 -28.21
C SER A 5 -9.79 -14.60 -27.30
N GLN A 6 -8.90 -13.71 -27.76
CA GLN A 6 -7.89 -13.11 -26.91
C GLN A 6 -8.60 -12.45 -25.71
N PRO A 7 -8.13 -12.66 -24.48
CA PRO A 7 -8.68 -11.97 -23.33
C PRO A 7 -8.48 -10.45 -23.52
N PRO A 8 -9.40 -9.62 -22.99
CA PRO A 8 -9.35 -8.18 -23.21
C PRO A 8 -8.03 -7.62 -22.68
N LYS A 9 -7.38 -6.78 -23.49
CA LYS A 9 -6.21 -5.99 -23.06
C LYS A 9 -6.64 -5.14 -21.87
N HIS A 10 -6.20 -5.52 -20.67
CA HIS A 10 -6.28 -4.64 -19.52
C HIS A 10 -5.32 -3.48 -19.78
N ASP A 11 -5.87 -2.32 -20.12
CA ASP A 11 -5.16 -1.05 -20.10
C ASP A 11 -4.69 -0.79 -18.66
N TYR A 12 -3.48 -1.24 -18.33
CA TYR A 12 -2.78 -0.77 -17.14
C TYR A 12 -2.50 0.71 -17.38
N VAL A 13 -3.32 1.56 -16.77
CA VAL A 13 -3.12 3.00 -16.65
C VAL A 13 -1.64 3.27 -16.41
N GLU A 14 -0.99 3.97 -17.35
CA GLU A 14 0.40 4.39 -17.24
C GLU A 14 0.62 5.03 -15.87
N ALA A 15 1.46 4.39 -15.05
CA ALA A 15 1.77 4.86 -13.72
C ALA A 15 2.50 6.20 -13.83
N HIS A 16 1.78 7.31 -13.61
CA HIS A 16 2.38 8.57 -13.20
C HIS A 16 3.46 8.28 -12.16
N SER A 17 4.70 8.69 -12.43
CA SER A 17 5.95 8.34 -11.75
C SER A 17 5.77 8.10 -10.24
N SER A 18 5.41 6.87 -9.85
CA SER A 18 5.23 6.50 -8.45
C SER A 18 6.59 6.18 -7.84
N GLY A 19 6.83 6.59 -6.60
CA GLY A 19 7.98 6.08 -5.86
C GLY A 19 7.81 4.59 -5.59
N ILE A 20 8.88 3.81 -5.69
CA ILE A 20 8.88 2.39 -5.29
C ILE A 20 9.86 2.23 -4.11
N LEU A 21 9.38 1.67 -3.01
CA LEU A 21 10.20 1.26 -1.86
C LEU A 21 10.11 -0.25 -1.70
N ARG A 22 11.26 -0.93 -1.72
CA ARG A 22 11.36 -2.37 -1.47
C ARG A 22 11.66 -2.59 0.01
N VAL A 23 10.93 -3.51 0.63
CA VAL A 23 11.05 -3.84 2.06
C VAL A 23 11.76 -5.17 2.21
N SER A 24 12.68 -5.23 3.16
CA SER A 24 13.35 -6.46 3.58
C SER A 24 13.08 -6.72 5.05
N LYS A 25 13.38 -7.93 5.54
CA LYS A 25 13.30 -8.26 6.96
C LYS A 25 14.20 -7.42 7.88
N ARG A 26 15.18 -6.70 7.33
CA ARG A 26 16.10 -5.82 8.08
C ARG A 26 15.68 -4.35 8.04
N THR A 27 14.60 -4.03 7.33
CA THR A 27 14.13 -2.66 7.19
C THR A 27 13.56 -2.17 8.53
N ASP A 28 14.02 -1.00 8.98
CA ASP A 28 13.43 -0.33 10.14
C ASP A 28 12.09 0.34 9.76
N PRO A 29 10.98 0.09 10.48
CA PRO A 29 9.68 0.62 10.13
C PRO A 29 9.58 2.15 10.28
N HIS A 30 10.32 2.79 11.18
CA HIS A 30 10.28 4.25 11.35
C HIS A 30 11.01 4.98 10.22
N ASN A 31 12.14 4.42 9.78
CA ASN A 31 12.88 4.89 8.61
C ASN A 31 12.06 4.72 7.34
N LEU A 32 11.41 3.56 7.17
CA LEU A 32 10.52 3.31 6.04
C LEU A 32 9.32 4.27 6.06
N ALA A 33 8.67 4.50 7.20
CA ALA A 33 7.56 5.44 7.32
C ALA A 33 7.97 6.87 6.93
N SER A 34 9.18 7.28 7.31
CA SER A 34 9.72 8.59 6.95
C SER A 34 10.01 8.69 5.44
N ALA A 35 10.50 7.61 4.82
CA ALA A 35 10.68 7.54 3.37
C ALA A 35 9.35 7.55 2.60
N ILE A 36 8.34 6.83 3.10
CA ILE A 36 6.97 6.86 2.58
C ILE A 36 6.44 8.29 2.57
N MET A 37 6.47 8.96 3.73
CA MET A 37 5.92 10.32 3.85
C MET A 37 6.63 11.32 2.94
N ARG A 38 7.98 11.32 2.93
CA ARG A 38 8.76 12.20 2.05
C ARG A 38 8.40 11.99 0.58
N THR A 39 8.34 10.74 0.14
CA THR A 39 8.08 10.44 -1.27
C THR A 39 6.62 10.71 -1.64
N ALA A 40 5.68 10.48 -0.73
CA ALA A 40 4.27 10.79 -0.96
C ALA A 40 3.99 12.30 -1.00
N LEU A 41 4.71 13.10 -0.22
CA LEU A 41 4.64 14.57 -0.30
C LEU A 41 5.15 15.10 -1.65
N ASP A 42 6.15 14.44 -2.22
CA ASP A 42 6.74 14.79 -3.53
C ASP A 42 5.85 14.31 -4.70
N LYS A 43 5.49 13.02 -4.69
CA LYS A 43 4.88 12.33 -5.85
C LYS A 43 3.38 12.06 -5.71
N GLY A 44 2.78 12.33 -4.55
CA GLY A 44 1.38 12.03 -4.23
C GLY A 44 1.05 10.54 -4.04
N ARG A 45 1.83 9.64 -4.65
CA ARG A 45 1.63 8.18 -4.61
C ARG A 45 2.95 7.43 -4.43
N ILE A 46 2.86 6.28 -3.76
CA ILE A 46 4.00 5.40 -3.52
C ILE A 46 3.58 3.94 -3.45
N GLN A 47 4.43 3.06 -3.99
CA GLN A 47 4.32 1.61 -3.87
C GLN A 47 5.34 1.09 -2.87
N VAL A 48 4.87 0.37 -1.86
CA VAL A 48 5.70 -0.37 -0.92
C VAL A 48 5.61 -1.85 -1.26
N ARG A 49 6.74 -2.45 -1.65
CA ARG A 49 6.81 -3.84 -2.14
C ARG A 49 7.45 -4.73 -1.09
N ALA A 50 6.77 -5.81 -0.72
CA ALA A 50 7.23 -6.74 0.29
C ALA A 50 7.12 -8.19 -0.18
N ALA A 51 8.20 -8.96 0.00
CA ALA A 51 8.27 -10.39 -0.26
C ALA A 51 8.37 -11.15 1.06
N GLY A 52 7.44 -12.07 1.31
CA GLY A 52 7.37 -12.84 2.55
C GLY A 52 6.74 -12.10 3.74
N SER A 53 6.38 -12.86 4.77
CA SER A 53 5.60 -12.39 5.92
C SER A 53 6.36 -11.36 6.78
N GLU A 54 7.66 -11.55 7.00
CA GLU A 54 8.48 -10.62 7.80
C GLU A 54 8.52 -9.22 7.18
N ALA A 55 8.80 -9.14 5.87
CA ALA A 55 8.85 -7.88 5.15
C ALA A 55 7.46 -7.23 5.07
N LEU A 56 6.39 -8.02 4.91
CA LEU A 56 5.02 -7.50 4.87
C LEU A 56 4.62 -6.87 6.22
N ASN A 57 4.93 -7.53 7.33
CA ASN A 57 4.67 -7.01 8.67
C ASN A 57 5.32 -5.62 8.86
N ILE A 58 6.59 -5.49 8.44
CA ILE A 58 7.31 -4.21 8.47
C ILE A 58 6.65 -3.17 7.55
N ALA A 59 6.27 -3.56 6.33
CA ALA A 59 5.63 -2.69 5.36
C ALA A 59 4.32 -2.10 5.91
N VAL A 60 3.46 -2.95 6.46
CA VAL A 60 2.17 -2.53 7.04
C VAL A 60 2.37 -1.61 8.25
N LYS A 61 3.27 -1.98 9.18
CA LYS A 61 3.60 -1.13 10.34
C LYS A 61 4.09 0.25 9.91
N ALA A 62 5.01 0.31 8.94
CA ALA A 62 5.53 1.57 8.44
C ALA A 62 4.45 2.42 7.75
N ALA A 63 3.53 1.78 7.02
CA ALA A 63 2.38 2.43 6.38
C ALA A 63 1.49 3.13 7.43
N ILE A 64 1.15 2.43 8.52
CA ILE A 64 0.34 2.96 9.62
C ILE A 64 1.07 4.11 10.35
N ILE A 65 2.38 3.97 10.62
CA ILE A 65 3.17 5.04 11.24
C ILE A 65 3.22 6.28 10.33
N ALA A 66 3.35 6.09 9.01
CA ALA A 66 3.33 7.20 8.05
C ALA A 66 1.96 7.91 8.02
N ASP A 67 0.87 7.16 8.17
CA ASP A 67 -0.49 7.72 8.25
C ASP A 67 -0.74 8.55 9.50
N GLY A 68 -0.23 8.12 10.66
CA GLY A 68 -0.23 8.95 11.87
C GLY A 68 0.44 10.31 11.64
N LYS A 69 1.61 10.31 10.98
CA LYS A 69 2.32 11.55 10.59
C LYS A 69 1.59 12.38 9.53
N ALA A 70 0.79 11.75 8.67
CA ALA A 70 -0.03 12.45 7.67
C ALA A 70 -1.23 13.14 8.32
N THR A 71 -1.84 12.49 9.32
CA THR A 71 -3.02 13.00 10.05
C THR A 71 -2.71 14.31 10.77
N GLU A 72 -1.51 14.46 11.34
CA GLU A 72 -1.01 15.72 11.91
C GLU A 72 -1.02 16.89 10.90
N ARG A 73 -1.15 16.61 9.60
CA ARG A 73 -1.18 17.57 8.49
C ARG A 73 -2.53 17.62 7.77
N GLY A 74 -3.59 17.08 8.36
CA GLY A 74 -4.93 17.02 7.75
C GLY A 74 -5.03 16.10 6.54
N LYS A 75 -4.12 15.12 6.41
CA LYS A 75 -4.09 14.15 5.31
C LYS A 75 -4.12 12.72 5.86
N THR A 76 -4.46 11.76 5.02
CA THR A 76 -4.42 10.33 5.35
C THR A 76 -4.00 9.53 4.12
N PHE A 77 -3.49 8.34 4.33
CA PHE A 77 -3.18 7.38 3.27
C PHE A 77 -4.37 6.48 2.98
N PHE A 78 -4.79 6.44 1.72
CA PHE A 78 -5.59 5.34 1.21
C PHE A 78 -4.67 4.17 0.83
N PHE A 79 -4.95 2.98 1.39
CA PHE A 79 -4.16 1.76 1.19
C PHE A 79 -4.86 0.81 0.23
N LYS A 80 -4.19 0.44 -0.86
CA LYS A 80 -4.66 -0.63 -1.76
C LYS A 80 -3.60 -1.72 -1.90
N PRO A 81 -3.79 -2.90 -1.27
CA PRO A 81 -2.91 -4.05 -1.48
C PRO A 81 -3.24 -4.74 -2.82
N THR A 82 -2.21 -5.17 -3.54
CA THR A 82 -2.31 -6.02 -4.73
C THR A 82 -1.20 -7.07 -4.73
N PHE A 83 -1.38 -8.14 -5.49
CA PHE A 83 -0.28 -9.06 -5.82
C PHE A 83 0.49 -8.56 -7.04
N ASP A 84 1.78 -8.86 -7.07
CA ASP A 84 2.65 -8.69 -8.24
C ASP A 84 3.63 -9.88 -8.28
N VAL A 85 4.19 -10.16 -9.45
CA VAL A 85 5.19 -11.23 -9.63
C VAL A 85 6.51 -10.58 -10.03
N VAL A 86 7.57 -10.89 -9.29
CA VAL A 86 8.91 -10.38 -9.57
C VAL A 86 9.90 -11.52 -9.68
N GLN A 87 11.00 -11.30 -10.40
CA GLN A 87 12.10 -12.25 -10.36
C GLN A 87 12.73 -12.23 -8.97
N GLY A 88 12.80 -13.40 -8.35
CA GLY A 88 13.41 -13.59 -7.05
C GLY A 88 14.93 -13.49 -7.11
N ASP A 89 15.52 -13.15 -5.98
CA ASP A 89 16.97 -12.98 -5.89
C ASP A 89 17.68 -14.34 -6.06
N ARG A 90 18.86 -14.32 -6.68
CA ARG A 90 19.77 -15.49 -6.81
C ARG A 90 19.16 -16.72 -7.51
N GLY A 91 18.31 -16.49 -8.51
CA GLY A 91 17.82 -17.56 -9.38
C GLY A 91 16.73 -18.43 -8.74
N SER A 92 16.06 -17.94 -7.71
CA SER A 92 14.92 -18.61 -7.08
C SER A 92 13.65 -18.66 -7.96
N GLY A 93 13.75 -18.26 -9.23
CA GLY A 93 12.62 -18.11 -10.14
C GLY A 93 11.71 -16.95 -9.75
N GLU A 94 10.48 -16.99 -10.25
CA GLU A 94 9.46 -15.99 -9.97
C GLU A 94 8.93 -16.09 -8.54
N VAL A 95 8.73 -14.92 -7.92
CA VAL A 95 8.23 -14.79 -6.55
C VAL A 95 7.04 -13.85 -6.56
N THR A 96 5.92 -14.32 -6.01
CA THR A 96 4.76 -13.48 -5.74
C THR A 96 5.04 -12.58 -4.55
N ILE A 97 4.79 -11.29 -4.71
CA ILE A 97 4.95 -10.26 -3.68
C ILE A 97 3.63 -9.53 -3.44
N ILE A 98 3.57 -8.82 -2.31
CA ILE A 98 2.49 -7.87 -2.04
C ILE A 98 3.00 -6.46 -2.31
N VAL A 99 2.20 -5.71 -3.05
CA VAL A 99 2.41 -4.29 -3.34
C VAL A 99 1.34 -3.50 -2.60
N LEU A 100 1.75 -2.69 -1.62
CA LEU A 100 0.89 -1.72 -0.97
C LEU A 100 0.98 -0.42 -1.77
N SER A 101 -0.09 -0.07 -2.49
CA SER A 101 -0.20 1.23 -3.14
C SER A 101 -0.81 2.23 -2.17
N LEU A 102 -0.03 3.25 -1.81
CA LEU A 102 -0.42 4.30 -0.88
C LEU A 102 -0.65 5.59 -1.65
N SER A 103 -1.83 6.20 -1.44
CA SER A 103 -2.16 7.53 -1.99
C SER A 103 -2.41 8.49 -0.84
N LEU A 104 -1.69 9.60 -0.81
CA LEU A 104 -1.87 10.63 0.21
C LEU A 104 -3.00 11.57 -0.18
N LEU A 105 -4.08 11.57 0.59
CA LEU A 105 -5.30 12.30 0.31
C LEU A 105 -5.67 13.24 1.47
N PRO A 106 -6.38 14.35 1.21
CA PRO A 106 -7.01 15.12 2.28
C PRO A 106 -8.02 14.25 3.04
N ILE A 107 -8.05 14.39 4.37
CA ILE A 107 -8.85 13.51 5.25
C ILE A 107 -10.35 13.59 4.93
N GLU A 108 -10.85 14.77 4.56
CA GLU A 108 -12.25 15.01 4.20
C GLU A 108 -12.71 14.22 2.97
N LYS A 109 -11.78 13.81 2.09
CA LYS A 109 -12.11 12.98 0.92
C LYS A 109 -12.23 11.50 1.26
N VAL A 110 -11.70 11.09 2.41
CA VAL A 110 -11.61 9.68 2.80
C VAL A 110 -12.53 9.35 3.97
N ALA A 111 -12.84 10.33 4.84
CA ALA A 111 -13.77 10.15 5.97
C ALA A 111 -15.10 9.44 5.59
N PRO A 112 -15.77 9.76 4.46
CA PRO A 112 -17.01 9.06 4.08
C PRO A 112 -16.83 7.57 3.78
N LEU A 113 -15.61 7.12 3.47
CA LEU A 113 -15.32 5.71 3.20
C LEU A 113 -15.10 4.89 4.49
N TYR A 114 -14.94 5.54 5.65
CA TYR A 114 -14.65 4.90 6.94
C TYR A 114 -15.80 4.95 7.96
N GLU A 115 -16.85 5.74 7.71
CA GLU A 115 -18.03 5.88 8.60
C GLU A 115 -18.79 4.56 8.87
N HIS A 116 -18.45 3.46 8.19
CA HIS A 116 -19.00 2.12 8.46
C HIS A 116 -18.22 1.26 9.46
N THR A 117 -17.21 1.81 10.15
CA THR A 117 -16.39 1.06 11.13
C THR A 117 -16.61 1.44 12.58
N GLU A 118 -17.64 2.24 12.90
CA GLU A 118 -18.12 2.31 14.28
C GLU A 118 -18.69 0.95 14.68
N THR A 119 -17.87 0.17 15.37
CA THR A 119 -18.32 -0.98 16.15
C THR A 119 -19.48 -0.53 17.02
N SER A 120 -20.65 -1.10 16.75
CA SER A 120 -21.77 -1.23 17.68
C SER A 120 -21.25 -1.73 19.04
N ASN A 121 -20.76 -0.81 19.86
CA ASN A 121 -20.66 -1.00 21.29
C ASN A 121 -22.04 -0.65 21.85
N LYS A 122 -23.00 -1.57 21.65
CA LYS A 122 -24.20 -1.57 22.49
C LYS A 122 -23.70 -1.83 23.90
N SER A 123 -23.71 -0.77 24.69
CA SER A 123 -23.72 -0.80 26.13
C SER A 123 -24.81 -1.75 26.61
N SER A 124 -24.43 -3.00 26.90
CA SER A 124 -25.22 -3.87 27.77
C SER A 124 -25.01 -3.38 29.19
N SER A 125 -25.79 -2.39 29.57
CA SER A 125 -26.13 -2.09 30.95
C SER A 125 -27.54 -2.61 31.18
N VAL A 126 -27.68 -3.81 31.72
CA VAL A 126 -28.49 -4.20 32.91
C VAL A 126 -27.91 -5.52 33.42
#